data_AF-A0A7V4X964-F1
#
_entry.id   AF-A0A7V4X964-F1
#
_cell.length_a   1.000
_cell.length_b   1.000
_cell.length_c   1.000
_cell.angle_alpha   90.00
_cell.angle_beta   90.00
_cell.angle_gamma   90.00
#
_symmetry.space_group_name_H-M   'P 1'
#
loop_
_entity.id
_entity.type
_entity.pdbx_description
1 polymer ?
#
loop_
_entity_poly.entity_id
_entity_poly.type
_entity_poly.pdbx_seq_one_letter_code
_entity_poly.pdbx_strand_id
1 'polypeptide(L)' 'MPITKSAIKANKQSAKKRLQNLKKKRLLKETIKKTRSEKDLAKAQSVIDKAAKTKYIHKNKAARLKSRLAKKISGKK' A
#
# COMPACT_ATOMS: atom_id res chain seq x y z
N MET A 1 -5.25 -14.38 25.89
CA MET A 1 -5.07 -15.51 24.95
C MET A 1 -6.43 -15.88 24.37
N PRO A 2 -6.51 -16.28 23.08
CA PRO A 2 -7.78 -16.76 22.53
C PRO A 2 -8.16 -18.09 23.19
N ILE A 3 -9.36 -18.17 23.77
CA ILE A 3 -9.82 -19.31 24.55
C ILE A 3 -10.64 -20.27 23.67
N THR A 4 -11.52 -19.74 22.83
CA THR A 4 -12.36 -20.55 21.94
C THR A 4 -11.60 -20.99 20.69
N LYS A 5 -11.98 -22.15 20.12
CA LYS A 5 -11.38 -22.70 18.88
C LYS A 5 -11.44 -21.68 17.73
N SER A 6 -12.54 -20.94 17.61
CA SER A 6 -12.72 -19.88 16.61
C SER A 6 -11.75 -18.71 16.81
N ALA A 7 -11.55 -18.27 18.05
CA ALA A 7 -10.62 -17.20 18.38
C ALA A 7 -9.16 -17.59 18.10
N ILE A 8 -8.77 -18.85 18.40
CA ILE A 8 -7.43 -19.36 18.09
C ILE A 8 -7.19 -19.34 16.57
N LYS A 9 -8.17 -19.79 15.78
CA LYS A 9 -8.11 -19.77 14.31
C LYS A 9 -8.04 -18.34 13.78
N ALA A 10 -8.86 -17.43 14.30
CA ALA A 10 -8.85 -16.01 13.91
C ALA A 10 -7.48 -15.37 14.17
N ASN A 11 -6.85 -15.66 15.32
CA ASN A 11 -5.53 -15.15 15.65
C ASN A 11 -4.45 -15.65 14.67
N LYS A 12 -4.44 -16.95 14.34
CA LYS A 12 -3.54 -17.53 13.33
C LYS A 12 -3.70 -16.85 11.96
N GLN A 13 -4.96 -16.66 11.51
CA GLN A 13 -5.25 -15.98 10.25
C GLN A 13 -4.82 -14.51 10.26
N SER A 14 -5.06 -13.80 11.38
CA SER A 14 -4.66 -12.41 11.57
C SER A 14 -3.14 -12.25 11.45
N ALA A 15 -2.37 -13.12 12.11
CA ALA A 15 -0.91 -13.13 12.03
C ALA A 15 -0.41 -13.31 10.58
N LYS A 16 -0.98 -14.27 9.83
CA LYS A 16 -0.64 -14.49 8.42
C LYS A 16 -0.97 -13.27 7.55
N LYS A 17 -2.17 -12.69 7.71
CA LYS A 17 -2.60 -11.48 6.99
C LYS A 17 -1.70 -10.28 7.32
N ARG A 18 -1.31 -10.12 8.59
CA ARG A 18 -0.40 -9.06 9.05
C ARG A 18 0.94 -9.13 8.33
N LEU A 19 1.56 -10.31 8.22
CA LEU A 19 2.83 -10.48 7.50
C LEU A 19 2.72 -10.07 6.03
N GLN A 20 1.66 -10.48 5.34
CA GLN A 20 1.42 -10.10 3.95
C GLN A 20 1.20 -8.59 3.79
N ASN A 21 0.43 -7.98 4.69
CA ASN A 21 0.18 -6.55 4.70
C ASN A 21 1.45 -5.74 4.99
N LEU A 22 2.35 -6.23 5.86
CA LEU A 22 3.65 -5.61 6.11
C LEU A 22 4.53 -5.60 4.86
N LYS A 23 4.55 -6.69 4.08
CA LYS A 23 5.27 -6.74 2.80
C LYS A 23 4.74 -5.68 1.82
N LYS A 24 3.40 -5.59 1.66
CA LYS A 24 2.75 -4.57 0.83
C LYS A 24 3.03 -3.15 1.32
N LYS A 25 3.04 -2.93 2.64
CA LYS A 25 3.40 -1.65 3.27
C LYS A 25 4.80 -1.20 2.88
N ARG A 26 5.76 -2.11 3.00
CA ARG A 26 7.17 -1.84 2.70
C ARG A 26 7.33 -1.51 1.21
N LEU A 27 6.80 -2.36 0.34
CA LEU A 27 6.83 -2.14 -1.11
C LEU A 27 6.27 -0.77 -1.50
N LEU A 28 5.08 -0.42 -1.00
CA LEU A 28 4.45 0.86 -1.30
C LEU A 28 5.27 2.06 -0.81
N LYS A 29 5.86 1.98 0.39
CA LYS A 29 6.72 3.04 0.91
C LYS A 29 8.00 3.20 0.10
N GLU A 30 8.65 2.08 -0.23
CA GLU A 30 9.89 2.08 -1.01
C GLU A 30 9.68 2.58 -2.42
N THR A 31 8.58 2.16 -3.08
CA THR A 31 8.27 2.63 -4.43
C THR A 31 8.07 4.13 -4.43
N ILE A 32 7.27 4.67 -3.50
CA ILE A 32 7.04 6.13 -3.39
C ILE A 32 8.35 6.87 -3.11
N LYS A 33 9.25 6.32 -2.28
CA LYS A 33 10.55 6.94 -1.96
C LYS A 33 11.51 6.94 -3.16
N LYS A 34 11.48 5.88 -3.97
CA LYS A 34 12.35 5.70 -5.14
C LYS A 34 11.87 6.49 -6.36
N THR A 35 10.58 6.80 -6.47
CA THR A 35 10.05 7.60 -7.58
C THR A 35 10.61 9.02 -7.53
N ARG A 36 11.50 9.35 -8.47
CA ARG A 36 12.08 10.70 -8.63
C ARG A 36 11.87 11.30 -10.01
N SER A 37 11.52 10.47 -11.00
CA SER A 37 11.38 10.86 -12.40
C SER A 37 10.00 10.49 -12.95
N GLU A 38 9.63 11.11 -14.07
CA GLU A 38 8.40 10.76 -14.80
C GLU A 38 8.40 9.32 -15.32
N LYS A 39 9.58 8.77 -15.64
CA LYS A 39 9.73 7.38 -16.09
C LYS A 39 9.31 6.37 -15.01
N ASP A 40 9.51 6.71 -13.74
CA ASP A 40 9.15 5.86 -12.60
C ASP A 40 7.69 6.02 -12.17
N LEU A 41 7.03 7.09 -12.61
CA LEU A 41 5.69 7.48 -12.17
C LEU A 41 4.65 6.42 -12.58
N ALA A 42 4.73 5.89 -13.80
CA ALA A 42 3.83 4.83 -14.27
C ALA A 42 3.92 3.56 -13.41
N LYS A 43 5.15 3.13 -13.07
CA LYS A 43 5.40 1.98 -12.18
C LYS A 43 4.85 2.25 -10.78
N ALA A 44 5.09 3.44 -10.22
CA ALA A 44 4.61 3.83 -8.90
C ALA A 44 3.07 3.87 -8.82
N GLN A 45 2.41 4.40 -9.85
CA GLN A 45 0.95 4.44 -9.94
C GLN A 45 0.35 3.02 -9.98
N SER A 46 0.94 2.12 -10.77
CA SER A 46 0.51 0.71 -10.83
C SER A 46 0.59 0.02 -9.45
N VAL A 47 1.66 0.26 -8.69
CA VAL A 47 1.81 -0.29 -7.33
C VAL A 47 0.75 0.27 -6.37
N ILE A 48 0.49 1.58 -6.44
CA ILE A 48 -0.53 2.24 -5.62
C ILE A 48 -1.92 1.67 -5.92
N ASP A 49 -2.23 1.47 -7.20
CA ASP A 49 -3.54 0.96 -7.62
C ASP A 49 -3.72 -0.52 -7.24
N LYS A 50 -2.65 -1.34 -7.32
CA LYS A 50 -2.67 -2.73 -6.79
C LYS A 50 -2.87 -2.77 -5.27
N ALA A 51 -2.29 -1.83 -4.54
CA ALA A 51 -2.49 -1.70 -3.10
C ALA A 51 -3.94 -1.32 -2.75
N ALA A 52 -4.58 -0.50 -3.59
CA ALA A 52 -6.00 -0.15 -3.45
C ALA A 52 -6.92 -1.32 -3.82
N LYS A 53 -6.63 -2.04 -4.90
CA LYS A 53 -7.38 -3.22 -5.35
C LYS A 53 -7.45 -4.30 -4.27
N THR A 54 -6.31 -4.55 -3.61
CA THR A 54 -6.24 -5.55 -2.52
C THR A 54 -6.72 -5.02 -1.16
N LYS A 55 -7.37 -3.85 -1.13
CA LYS A 55 -7.90 -3.17 0.06
C LYS A 55 -6.86 -2.93 1.17
N TYR A 56 -5.58 -2.93 0.84
CA TYR A 56 -4.53 -2.57 1.79
C TYR A 56 -4.53 -1.06 2.08
N ILE A 57 -4.86 -0.24 1.07
CA ILE A 57 -5.16 1.18 1.24
C ILE A 57 -6.55 1.49 0.70
N HIS A 58 -7.20 2.50 1.27
CA HIS A 58 -8.48 3.01 0.76
C HIS A 58 -8.29 3.70 -0.60
N LYS A 59 -9.33 3.68 -1.45
CA LYS A 59 -9.33 4.31 -2.78
C LYS A 59 -8.98 5.80 -2.70
N ASN A 60 -9.56 6.52 -1.73
CA ASN A 60 -9.27 7.95 -1.52
C ASN A 60 -7.81 8.20 -1.11
N LYS A 61 -7.20 7.27 -0.35
CA LYS A 61 -5.78 7.36 0.01
C LYS A 61 -4.91 7.13 -1.23
N ALA A 62 -5.28 6.18 -2.09
CA ALA A 62 -4.59 5.94 -3.35
C ALA A 62 -4.67 7.18 -4.27
N ALA A 63 -5.86 7.75 -4.47
CA ALA A 63 -6.06 8.97 -5.25
C ALA A 63 -5.20 10.14 -4.73
N ARG A 64 -5.20 10.36 -3.41
CA ARG A 64 -4.38 11.40 -2.78
C ARG A 64 -2.87 11.17 -2.97
N LEU A 65 -2.42 9.91 -2.89
CA LEU A 65 -1.01 9.57 -3.12
C LEU A 65 -0.60 9.79 -4.58
N LYS A 66 -1.45 9.40 -5.54
CA LYS A 66 -1.20 9.64 -6.97
C LYS A 66 -1.11 11.13 -7.29
N SER A 67 -2.07 11.92 -6.81
CA SER A 67 -2.07 13.39 -7.00
C SER A 67 -0.82 14.04 -6.41
N ARG A 68 -0.45 13.71 -5.17
CA ARG A 68 0.73 14.28 -4.51
C ARG A 68 2.04 13.88 -5.21
N LEU A 69 2.16 12.65 -5.69
CA LEU A 69 3.33 12.20 -6.45
C LEU A 69 3.46 12.96 -7.78
N ALA A 70 2.37 13.10 -8.52
CA ALA A 70 2.36 13.83 -9.78
C ALA A 70 2.74 15.32 -9.59
N LYS A 71 2.19 15.98 -8.57
CA LYS A 71 2.55 17.37 -8.23
C LYS A 71 4.03 17.51 -7.88
N LYS A 72 4.58 16.58 -7.10
CA LYS A 72 6.00 16.60 -6.72
C LYS A 72 6.94 16.48 -7.91
N ILE A 73 6.58 15.70 -8.92
CA ILE A 73 7.41 15.49 -10.11
C ILE A 73 7.25 16.62 -11.12
N SER A 74 6.03 17.12 -11.31
CA SER A 74 5.73 18.22 -12.24
C SER A 74 6.09 19.62 -11.71
N GLY A 75 6.40 19.77 -10.42
CA GLY A 75 6.74 21.07 -9.80
C GLY A 75 5.57 22.06 -9.71
N LYS A 76 4.37 21.71 -10.18
CA LYS A 76 3.17 22.56 -10.12
C LYS A 76 2.58 22.56 -8.70
N LYS A 77 2.55 23.74 -8.07
CA LYS A 77 1.89 23.98 -6.77
C LYS A 77 0.39 23.68 -6.86
#